data_AF-A0A8T7HDK7-F1
#
_entry.id   AF-A0A8T7HDK7-F1
#
_cell.length_a   1.000
_cell.length_b   1.000
_cell.length_c   1.000
_cell.angle_alpha   90.00
_cell.angle_beta   90.00
_cell.angle_gamma   90.00
#
_symmetry.space_group_name_H-M   'P 1'
#
loop_
_entity.id
_entity.type
_entity.pdbx_description
1 polymer ?
#
loop_
_entity_poly.entity_id
_entity_poly.type
_entity_poly.pdbx_seq_one_letter_code
_entity_poly.pdbx_strand_id
1 'polypeptide(L)' 'MKKGVTKDKISISLDKELHEKLKEHCEKNMVKLSTYIEHLIKKGHKGK' A
#
# COMPACT_ATOMS: atom_id res chain seq x y z
N MET A 1 11.04 20.16 -13.61
CA MET A 1 9.61 20.06 -13.25
C MET A 1 9.48 19.23 -11.97
N LYS A 2 9.21 19.85 -10.82
CA LYS A 2 8.92 19.12 -9.58
C LYS A 2 7.49 18.59 -9.70
N LYS A 3 7.35 17.32 -10.08
CA LYS A 3 6.07 16.61 -10.18
C LYS A 3 5.42 16.67 -8.80
N GLY A 4 4.39 17.50 -8.65
CA GLY A 4 3.68 17.68 -7.40
C GLY A 4 3.13 16.33 -6.96
N VAL A 5 3.58 15.86 -5.80
CA VAL A 5 2.99 14.69 -5.17
C VAL A 5 1.61 15.14 -4.70
N THR A 6 0.58 14.91 -5.51
CA THR A 6 -0.81 15.06 -5.08
C THR A 6 -0.97 14.11 -3.89
N LYS A 7 -1.04 14.69 -2.68
CA LYS A 7 -1.30 13.97 -1.43
C LYS A 7 -2.78 13.59 -1.38
N ASP A 8 -3.24 12.81 -2.36
CA ASP A 8 -4.52 12.13 -2.22
C ASP A 8 -4.36 11.08 -1.12
N LYS A 9 -4.99 11.36 0.02
CA LYS A 9 -5.00 10.43 1.15
C LYS A 9 -6.13 9.45 0.93
N ILE A 10 -5.78 8.22 0.61
CA ILE A 10 -6.74 7.13 0.50
C ILE A 10 -6.87 6.46 1.87
N SER A 11 -8.08 6.49 2.41
CA SER A 11 -8.44 5.70 3.58
C SER A 11 -9.02 4.37 3.10
N ILE A 12 -8.44 3.25 3.54
CA ILE A 12 -8.95 1.92 3.26
C ILE A 12 -9.29 1.21 4.56
N SER A 13 -10.40 0.49 4.56
CA SER A 13 -10.76 -0.42 5.65
C SER A 13 -10.33 -1.82 5.25
N LEU A 14 -9.53 -2.45 6.10
CA LEU A 14 -9.08 -3.83 5.94
C LEU A 14 -9.61 -4.65 7.10
N ASP A 15 -9.83 -5.94 6.85
CA ASP A 15 -10.06 -6.88 7.93
C ASP A 15 -8.86 -6.87 8.90
N LYS A 16 -9.13 -7.05 10.19
CA LYS A 16 -8.11 -7.01 11.24
C LYS A 16 -7.03 -8.07 10.98
N GLU A 17 -7.41 -9.30 10.65
CA GLU A 17 -6.45 -10.38 10.43
C GLU A 17 -5.55 -10.09 9.22
N LEU A 18 -6.15 -9.59 8.14
CA LEU A 18 -5.42 -9.20 6.93
C LEU A 18 -4.45 -8.05 7.22
N HIS A 19 -4.89 -7.05 7.98
CA HIS A 19 -4.04 -5.92 8.36
C HIS A 19 -2.84 -6.37 9.20
N GLU A 20 -3.02 -7.28 10.16
CA GLU A 20 -1.92 -7.81 10.98
C GLU A 20 -0.91 -8.59 10.13
N LYS A 21 -1.37 -9.47 9.24
CA LYS A 21 -0.51 -10.23 8.33
C LYS A 21 0.29 -9.32 7.39
N LEU A 22 -0.36 -8.29 6.83
CA LEU A 22 0.30 -7.33 5.96
C LEU A 22 1.32 -6.49 6.72
N LYS A 23 1.00 -6.07 7.94
CA LYS A 23 1.90 -5.32 8.81
C LYS A 23 3.14 -6.16 9.14
N GLU A 24 2.97 -7.40 9.58
CA GLU A 24 4.09 -8.30 9.90
C GLU A 24 5.01 -8.51 8.68
N HIS A 25 4.41 -8.74 7.49
CA HIS A 25 5.18 -8.88 6.26
C HIS A 25 5.97 -7.61 5.93
N CYS A 26 5.35 -6.44 6.09
CA CYS A 26 5.98 -5.15 5.84
C CYS A 26 7.13 -4.88 6.83
N GLU A 27 6.95 -5.19 8.10
CA GLU A 27 7.98 -5.06 9.15
C GLU A 27 9.18 -5.96 8.86
N LYS A 28 8.95 -7.23 8.49
CA LYS A 28 10.02 -8.18 8.12
C LYS A 28 10.85 -7.73 6.91
N ASN A 29 10.22 -7.06 5.96
CA ASN A 29 10.88 -6.61 4.72
C ASN A 29 11.33 -5.14 4.77
N MET A 30 11.18 -4.46 5.92
CA MET A 30 11.46 -3.02 6.07
C MET A 30 10.74 -2.13 5.04
N VAL A 31 9.53 -2.51 4.63
CA VAL A 31 8.70 -1.74 3.69
C VAL A 31 7.58 -1.05 4.44
N LYS A 32 7.21 0.18 4.03
CA LYS A 32 6.03 0.85 4.58
C LYS A 32 4.77 0.18 4.07
N LEU A 33 3.83 -0.10 4.97
CA LEU A 33 2.52 -0.68 4.62
C LEU A 33 1.83 0.10 3.49
N SER A 34 1.81 1.43 3.55
CA SER A 34 1.22 2.27 2.49
C SER A 34 1.89 2.08 1.13
N THR A 35 3.23 2.01 1.09
CA THR A 35 3.99 1.76 -0.15
C THR A 35 3.70 0.37 -0.70
N TYR A 36 3.59 -0.63 0.17
CA TYR A 36 3.27 -1.99 -0.23
C TYR A 36 1.83 -2.11 -0.77
N ILE A 37 0.86 -1.51 -0.09
CA ILE A 37 -0.53 -1.43 -0.58
C ILE A 37 -0.59 -0.72 -1.93
N GLU A 38 0.08 0.41 -2.09
CA GLU A 38 0.12 1.12 -3.36
C GLU A 38 0.73 0.25 -4.48
N HIS A 39 1.80 -0.50 -4.16
CA HIS A 39 2.41 -1.44 -5.09
C HIS A 39 1.43 -2.55 -5.50
N LEU A 40 0.71 -3.14 -4.55
CA LEU A 40 -0.29 -4.18 -4.82
C LEU A 40 -1.44 -3.66 -5.69
N ILE A 41 -1.96 -2.47 -5.39
CA ILE A 41 -3.02 -1.83 -6.18
C ILE A 41 -2.53 -1.58 -7.61
N LYS A 42 -1.34 -0.99 -7.77
CA LYS A 42 -0.74 -0.73 -9.10
C LYS A 42 -0.49 -2.02 -9.88
N LYS A 43 -0.06 -3.08 -9.21
CA LYS A 43 0.18 -4.39 -9.83
C LYS A 43 -1.13 -5.04 -10.27
N GLY A 44 -2.17 -4.98 -9.43
CA GLY A 44 -3.51 -5.50 -9.76
C GLY A 44 -4.20 -4.75 -10.89
N HIS A 45 -3.95 -3.45 -11.04
CA HIS A 45 -4.55 -2.63 -12.11
C HIS A 45 -3.85 -2.73 -13.48
N LYS A 46 -2.66 -3.36 -13.56
CA LYS A 46 -1.88 -3.45 -14.81
C LYS A 46 -2.34 -4.58 -15.75
N GLY A 47 -3.46 -5.24 -15.45
CA GLY A 47 -4.00 -6.39 -16.18
C GLY A 47 -5.34 -6.15 -16.90
N LYS A 48 -5.70 -4.90 -17.19
CA LYS A 48 -6.91 -4.56 -17.97
C LYS A 48 -6.59 -3.67 -19.15
#